data_AF-A0A842MV47-F1
#
_entry.id   AF-A0A842MV47-F1
#
_cell.length_a   1.000
_cell.length_b   1.000
_cell.length_c   1.000
_cell.angle_alpha   90.00
_cell.angle_beta   90.00
_cell.angle_gamma   90.00
#
_symmetry.space_group_name_H-M   'P 1'
#
loop_
_entity.id
_entity.type
_entity.pdbx_description
1 polymer ?
#
loop_
_entity_poly.entity_id
_entity_poly.type
_entity_poly.pdbx_seq_one_letter_code
_entity_poly.pdbx_strand_id
1 'polypeptide(L)'
;MISILLDGPKHIAQLSNDLGIPYTTAQQRVAELKREKLLNVIPDVDDASNRAIKRVHLTNFRVELTPRTIRNIVSKEQATGTFSG
;
A
#
# COMPACT_ATOMS: atom_id res chain seq x y z
N MET A 1 -1.70 -5.51 -1.28
CA MET A 1 -0.34 -5.06 -0.88
C MET A 1 -0.40 -3.77 -0.06
N ILE A 2 -0.97 -2.68 -0.58
CA ILE A 2 -1.17 -1.43 0.19
C ILE A 2 -1.95 -1.67 1.50
N SER A 3 -3.03 -2.46 1.44
CA SER A 3 -3.84 -2.81 2.62
C SER A 3 -3.06 -3.47 3.76
N ILE A 4 -2.13 -4.37 3.44
CA ILE A 4 -1.32 -5.11 4.43
C ILE A 4 -0.33 -4.19 5.16
N LEU A 5 0.01 -3.04 4.58
CA LEU A 5 0.86 -2.04 5.20
C LEU A 5 0.09 -1.04 6.06
N LEU A 6 -1.25 -1.11 6.09
CA LEU A 6 -2.06 -0.28 7.00
C LEU A 6 -1.84 -0.69 8.46
N ASP A 7 -1.54 -1.97 8.71
CA ASP A 7 -1.22 -2.49 10.03
C ASP A 7 0.23 -2.17 10.46
N GLY A 8 1.02 -1.56 9.57
CA GLY A 8 2.36 -1.09 9.84
C GLY A 8 3.42 -1.49 8.81
N PRO A 9 4.66 -1.01 8.98
CA PRO A 9 5.76 -1.30 8.07
C PRO A 9 6.18 -2.77 8.11
N LYS A 10 6.53 -3.33 6.95
CA LYS A 10 6.92 -4.75 6.81
C LYS A 10 8.16 -4.95 5.95
N HIS A 11 8.81 -6.09 6.13
CA HIS A 11 9.86 -6.57 5.23
C HIS A 11 9.30 -7.14 3.94
N ILE A 12 10.08 -7.11 2.85
CA ILE A 12 9.69 -7.73 1.58
C ILE A 12 9.42 -9.24 1.76
N ALA A 13 10.20 -9.92 2.60
CA ALA A 13 9.96 -11.34 2.91
C ALA A 13 8.62 -11.56 3.63
N GLN A 14 8.25 -10.68 4.57
CA GLN A 14 6.94 -10.73 5.22
C GLN A 14 5.82 -10.45 4.21
N LEU A 15 5.99 -9.46 3.33
CA LEU A 15 5.02 -9.15 2.27
C LEU A 15 4.84 -10.33 1.30
N SER A 16 5.93 -11.03 0.95
CA SER A 16 5.90 -12.24 0.13
C SER A 16 5.06 -13.33 0.79
N ASN A 17 5.28 -13.59 2.08
CA ASN A 17 4.55 -14.57 2.85
C ASN A 17 3.07 -14.19 3.03
N ASP A 18 2.78 -12.98 3.49
CA ASP A 18 1.43 -12.49 3.77
C ASP A 18 0.55 -12.45 2.50
N LEU A 19 1.15 -12.19 1.34
CA LEU A 19 0.46 -12.17 0.05
C LEU A 19 0.45 -13.54 -0.66
N GLY A 20 1.19 -14.53 -0.17
CA GLY A 20 1.36 -15.82 -0.83
C GLY A 20 2.00 -15.72 -2.23
N ILE A 21 2.90 -14.74 -2.44
CA ILE A 21 3.58 -14.51 -3.73
C ILE A 21 5.08 -14.73 -3.61
N PRO A 22 5.79 -15.07 -4.70
CA PRO A 22 7.25 -15.18 -4.67
C PRO A 22 7.94 -13.88 -4.24
N TYR A 23 9.09 -14.01 -3.57
CA TYR A 23 9.87 -12.87 -3.08
C TYR A 23 10.21 -11.88 -4.20
N THR A 24 10.62 -12.39 -5.37
CA THR A 24 10.96 -11.57 -6.54
C THR A 24 9.75 -10.77 -7.04
N THR A 25 8.56 -11.37 -7.02
CA THR A 25 7.30 -10.69 -7.35
C THR A 25 6.96 -9.60 -6.34
N ALA A 26 7.10 -9.88 -5.03
CA ALA A 26 6.91 -8.88 -3.99
C ALA A 26 7.91 -7.71 -4.16
N GLN A 27 9.18 -8.02 -4.43
CA GLN A 27 10.22 -7.03 -4.68
C GLN A 27 9.92 -6.14 -5.90
N GLN A 28 9.46 -6.74 -7.00
CA GLN A 28 9.08 -5.99 -8.20
C GLN A 28 7.91 -5.04 -7.92
N ARG A 29 6.85 -5.54 -7.27
CA ARG A 29 5.69 -4.71 -6.90
C ARG A 29 6.07 -3.56 -5.97
N VAL A 30 6.99 -3.80 -5.02
CA VAL A 30 7.49 -2.74 -4.13
C VAL A 30 8.26 -1.69 -4.93
N ALA A 31 9.07 -2.09 -5.91
CA ALA A 31 9.79 -1.16 -6.78
C ALA A 31 8.84 -0.32 -7.64
N GLU A 32 7.78 -0.91 -8.19
CA GLU A 32 6.72 -0.22 -8.95
C GLU A 32 5.99 0.80 -8.08
N LEU A 33 5.49 0.42 -6.91
CA LEU A 33 4.77 1.35 -6.02
C LEU A 33 5.67 2.43 -5.42
N LYS A 34 6.97 2.15 -5.22
CA LYS A 34 7.95 3.16 -4.84
C LYS A 34 8.15 4.19 -5.94
N ARG A 35 8.18 3.76 -7.20
CA ARG A 35 8.30 4.67 -8.36
C ARG A 35 7.13 5.65 -8.43
N GLU A 36 5.93 5.15 -8.14
CA GLU A 36 4.70 5.96 -8.05
C GLU A 36 4.58 6.75 -6.73
N LYS A 37 5.62 6.74 -5.88
CA LYS A 37 5.67 7.43 -4.57
C LYS A 37 4.58 6.98 -3.58
N LEU A 38 3.95 5.84 -3.81
CA LEU A 38 2.95 5.27 -2.89
C LEU A 38 3.60 4.60 -1.68
N LEU A 39 4.83 4.12 -1.85
CA LEU A 39 5.62 3.47 -0.80
C LEU A 39 7.00 4.12 -0.64
N ASN A 40 7.52 4.07 0.58
CA ASN A 40 8.91 4.34 0.90
C ASN A 40 9.61 3.06 1.35
N VAL A 41 10.88 2.92 0.97
CA VAL A 41 11.75 1.83 1.45
C VAL A 41 12.88 2.47 2.24
N ILE A 42 12.85 2.31 3.55
CA ILE A 42 13.75 2.98 4.49
C ILE A 42 14.70 1.92 5.07
N PRO A 43 16.02 2.20 5.13
CA PRO A 43 16.94 1.38 5.90
C PRO A 43 16.54 1.37 7.38
N ASP A 44 16.57 0.20 8.00
CA ASP A 44 16.28 0.04 9.41
C ASP A 44 17.22 -1.01 10.02
N VAL A 45 17.15 -1.21 11.32
CA VAL A 45 17.90 -2.25 12.04
C VAL A 45 16.90 -3.24 12.63
N ASP A 46 17.20 -4.53 12.48
CA ASP A 46 16.41 -5.58 13.10
C ASP A 46 16.76 -5.68 14.58
N ASP A 47 15.80 -5.44 15.45
CA ASP A 47 16.02 -5.35 16.90
C ASP A 47 16.51 -6.69 17.50
N ALA A 48 16.16 -7.81 16.88
CA ALA A 48 16.55 -9.14 17.37
C ALA A 48 17.98 -9.54 16.96
N SER A 49 18.39 -9.22 15.73
CA SER A 49 19.70 -9.64 15.19
C SER A 49 20.73 -8.52 15.04
N ASN A 50 20.33 -7.26 15.30
CA ASN A 50 21.12 -6.05 15.08
C ASN A 50 21.65 -5.91 13.64
N ARG A 51 20.94 -6.51 12.67
CA ARG A 51 21.31 -6.50 11.25
C ARG A 51 20.62 -5.35 10.53
N ALA A 52 21.33 -4.78 9.56
CA ALA A 52 20.75 -3.82 8.64
C ALA A 52 19.67 -4.50 7.77
N ILE A 53 18.47 -3.94 7.79
CA ILE A 53 17.30 -4.39 7.07
C ILE A 53 16.69 -3.24 6.26
N LYS A 54 15.73 -3.57 5.38
CA LYS A 54 14.92 -2.58 4.66
C LYS A 54 13.47 -2.80 5.05
N ARG A 55 12.80 -1.75 5.53
CA ARG A 55 11.35 -1.76 5.80
C ARG A 55 10.61 -0.99 4.72
N VAL A 56 9.46 -1.53 4.34
CA VAL A 56 8.54 -0.94 3.38
C VAL A 56 7.44 -0.21 4.16
N HIS A 57 7.30 1.09 3.90
CA HIS A 57 6.35 1.98 4.54
C HIS A 57 5.36 2.51 3.51
N LEU A 58 4.12 2.75 3.92
CA LEU A 58 3.23 3.61 3.14
C LEU A 58 3.77 5.04 3.17
N THR A 59 3.75 5.70 2.01
CA THR A 59 3.99 7.14 1.98
C THR A 59 2.81 7.83 2.65
N ASN A 60 3.08 8.72 3.61
CA ASN A 60 2.04 9.61 4.12
C ASN A 60 1.61 10.55 2.99
N PHE A 61 0.38 10.40 2.51
CA PHE A 61 -0.22 11.34 1.58
C PHE A 61 -1.41 12.04 2.23
N ARG A 62 -1.52 13.34 1.98
CA ARG A 62 -2.67 14.13 2.40
C ARG A 62 -3.76 14.00 1.36
N VAL A 63 -4.92 13.45 1.75
CA VAL A 63 -6.12 13.51 0.93
C VAL A 63 -6.88 14.77 1.27
N GLU A 64 -7.09 15.64 0.29
CA GLU A 64 -7.97 16.80 0.44
C GLU A 64 -9.34 16.47 -0.14
N LEU A 65 -10.35 16.41 0.73
CA LEU A 65 -11.73 16.15 0.34
C LEU A 65 -12.52 17.46 0.38
N THR A 66 -13.01 17.89 -0.77
CA THR A 66 -13.97 19.00 -0.83
C THR A 66 -15.41 18.46 -0.78
N PRO A 67 -16.40 19.26 -0.36
CA PRO A 67 -17.81 18.86 -0.46
C PRO A 67 -18.21 18.41 -1.88
N ARG A 68 -17.62 19.02 -2.92
CA ARG A 68 -17.83 18.63 -4.32
C ARG A 68 -17.22 17.26 -4.63
N THR A 69 -16.01 16.98 -4.12
CA THR A 69 -15.35 15.67 -4.27
C THR A 69 -16.19 14.57 -3.60
N ILE A 70 -16.68 14.81 -2.39
CA ILE A 70 -17.53 13.85 -1.65
C ILE A 70 -18.83 13.59 -2.41
N ARG A 71 -19.53 14.63 -2.86
CA ARG A 71 -20.75 14.49 -3.66
C ARG A 71 -20.53 13.64 -4.89
N ASN A 72 -19.43 13.86 -5.62
CA ASN A 72 -19.12 13.11 -6.82
C ASN A 72 -18.81 11.63 -6.56
N ILE A 73 -18.20 11.30 -5.42
CA ILE A 73 -17.95 9.91 -5.01
C ILE A 73 -19.28 9.22 -4.71
N VAL A 74 -20.14 9.83 -3.89
CA VAL A 74 -21.44 9.29 -3.51
C VAL A 74 -22.37 9.14 -4.73
N SER A 75 -22.40 10.13 -5.63
CA SER A 75 -23.21 10.05 -6.85
C SER A 75 -22.71 9.02 -7.86
N LYS A 76 -21.40 8.69 -7.87
CA LYS A 76 -20.86 7.62 -8.73
C LYS A 76 -21.27 6.23 -8.25
N GLU A 77 -21.33 5.99 -6.94
CA GLU A 77 -21.87 4.72 -6.39
C GLU A 77 -23.33 4.51 -6.79
N GLN A 78 -24.12 5.59 -6.83
CA GLN A 78 -25.53 5.52 -7.25
C GLN A 78 -25.71 5.21 -8.74
N ALA A 79 -24.76 5.56 -9.61
CA ALA A 79 -24.83 5.27 -11.04
C ALA A 79 -24.46 3.81 -11.39
N THR A 80 -23.71 3.12 -10.53
CA THR A 80 -23.35 1.70 -10.71
C THR A 80 -24.35 0.73 -10.08
N GLY A 81 -25.32 1.24 -9.31
CA GLY A 81 -26.33 0.43 -8.60
C GLY A 81 -27.65 0.22 -9.33
N THR A 82 -27.83 0.77 -10.53
CA THR A 82 -29.07 0.64 -11.30
C THR A 82 -28.75 0.20 -12.71
N PHE A 83 -28.82 -1.11 -12.96
CA PHE A 83 -29.54 -1.71 -14.10
C PHE A 83 -29.43 -3.25 -14.07
N SER A 84 -30.51 -3.91 -13.66
CA SER A 84 -31.08 -5.13 -14.27
C SER A 84 -32.48 -5.28 -13.68
N GLY A 85 -33.46 -5.49 -14.56
CA GLY A 85 -34.89 -5.35 -14.30
C GLY A 85 -35.54 -6.46 -13.50
#